data_AF-A0A9X2U4K1-F1
#
_entry.id   AF-A0A9X2U4K1-F1
#
_cell.length_a   1.000
_cell.length_b   1.000
_cell.length_c   1.000
_cell.angle_alpha   90.00
_cell.angle_beta   90.00
_cell.angle_gamma   90.00
#
_symmetry.space_group_name_H-M   'P 1'
#
loop_
_entity.id
_entity.type
_entity.pdbx_description
1 polymer ?
#
loop_
_entity_poly.entity_id
_entity_poly.type
_entity_poly.pdbx_seq_one_letter_code
_entity_poly.pdbx_strand_id
1 'polypeptide(L)'
;MSLGIGGAWIGSLTALAPYRWIFVGLAIAALAYAGYNEWRLSQRPGCDCQTIFSSRARRSLLGVGALAVVVLVASPWLLGVSPSSATQQAQAAAAGSGQGGASATPTSFRQVVLKVEGMTCAACPRAVKTTLEGVDGVYSVEATYKPPEAVVRFDPTAVSVEDLTKATADTGFPSSPKSSS
;
A
#
# COMPACT_ATOMS: atom_id res chain seq x y z
N MET A 1 30.52 12.51 -5.07
CA MET A 1 31.31 11.39 -4.49
C MET A 1 30.42 10.17 -4.43
N SER A 2 30.19 9.55 -5.59
CA SER A 2 29.37 8.35 -5.73
C SER A 2 30.27 7.15 -5.52
N LEU A 3 30.24 6.57 -4.33
CA LEU A 3 30.91 5.30 -4.07
C LEU A 3 30.20 4.23 -4.90
N GLY A 4 30.84 3.85 -6.01
CA GLY A 4 30.42 2.74 -6.87
C GLY A 4 30.54 1.43 -6.13
N ILE A 5 29.47 1.02 -5.47
CA ILE A 5 29.29 -0.34 -4.94
C ILE A 5 28.86 -1.22 -6.14
N GLY A 6 29.78 -1.49 -7.05
CA GLY A 6 29.41 -2.22 -8.26
C GLY A 6 30.61 -2.75 -9.02
N GLY A 7 30.86 -4.05 -8.88
CA GLY A 7 31.51 -4.82 -9.94
C GLY A 7 32.73 -5.65 -9.55
N ALA A 8 33.55 -5.23 -8.58
CA ALA A 8 34.80 -5.94 -8.29
C ALA A 8 34.64 -7.19 -7.39
N TRP A 9 33.55 -7.32 -6.63
CA TRP A 9 33.38 -8.40 -5.65
C TRP A 9 32.79 -9.69 -6.24
N ILE A 10 32.22 -9.65 -7.45
CA ILE A 10 31.53 -10.80 -8.06
C ILE A 10 32.53 -11.87 -8.53
N GLY A 11 33.76 -11.47 -8.89
CA GLY A 11 34.81 -12.41 -9.32
C GLY A 11 35.38 -13.29 -8.21
N SER A 12 35.21 -12.91 -6.94
CA SER A 12 35.68 -13.70 -5.78
C SER A 12 34.65 -14.74 -5.29
N LEU A 13 33.42 -14.70 -5.81
CA LEU A 13 32.32 -15.58 -5.39
C LEU A 13 32.32 -16.95 -6.10
N THR A 14 33.09 -17.13 -7.17
CA THR A 14 33.28 -18.43 -7.83
C THR A 14 34.11 -19.40 -6.98
N ALA A 15 34.98 -18.90 -6.09
CA ALA A 15 35.71 -19.72 -5.13
C ALA A 15 34.80 -20.30 -4.02
N LEU A 16 33.63 -19.71 -3.80
CA LEU A 16 32.61 -20.15 -2.83
C LEU A 16 31.48 -20.97 -3.49
N ALA A 17 31.68 -21.46 -4.72
CA ALA A 17 30.76 -22.36 -5.40
C ALA A 17 30.22 -23.52 -4.53
N PRO A 18 31.01 -24.20 -3.68
CA PRO A 18 30.46 -25.28 -2.83
C PRO A 18 29.59 -24.78 -1.68
N TYR A 19 29.72 -23.52 -1.25
CA TYR A 19 28.95 -22.94 -0.13
C TYR A 19 27.63 -22.28 -0.57
N ARG A 20 27.33 -22.24 -1.88
CA ARG A 20 26.09 -21.63 -2.40
C ARG A 20 24.82 -22.22 -1.78
N TRP A 21 24.82 -23.53 -1.53
CA TRP A 21 23.69 -24.23 -0.90
C TRP A 21 23.48 -23.79 0.56
N ILE A 22 24.55 -23.43 1.28
CA ILE A 22 24.46 -22.93 2.66
C ILE A 22 23.85 -21.53 2.70
N PHE A 23 24.21 -20.65 1.75
CA PHE A 23 23.59 -19.32 1.64
C PHE A 23 22.11 -19.40 1.23
N VAL A 24 21.76 -20.31 0.31
CA VAL A 24 20.36 -20.55 -0.06
C VAL A 24 19.58 -21.11 1.13
N GLY A 25 20.17 -22.05 1.88
CA GLY A 25 19.58 -22.58 3.12
C GLY A 25 19.35 -21.50 4.18
N LEU A 26 20.33 -20.62 4.41
CA LEU A 26 20.19 -19.49 5.34
C LEU A 26 19.14 -18.49 4.88
N ALA A 27 19.04 -18.21 3.58
CA ALA A 27 18.01 -17.32 3.04
C ALA A 27 16.60 -17.91 3.22
N ILE A 28 16.42 -19.20 2.93
CA ILE A 28 15.14 -19.90 3.16
C ILE A 28 14.80 -19.92 4.66
N ALA A 29 15.77 -20.22 5.53
CA ALA A 29 15.57 -20.21 6.97
C ALA A 29 15.20 -18.80 7.49
N ALA A 30 15.82 -17.74 6.97
CA ALA A 30 15.50 -16.36 7.32
C ALA A 30 14.08 -15.97 6.87
N LEU A 31 13.67 -16.36 5.65
CA LEU A 31 12.31 -16.13 5.15
C LEU A 31 11.28 -16.94 5.95
N ALA A 32 11.59 -18.20 6.29
CA ALA A 32 10.73 -19.04 7.13
C ALA A 32 10.62 -18.49 8.56
N TYR A 33 11.71 -17.98 9.13
CA TYR A 33 11.72 -17.35 10.45
C TYR A 33 10.91 -16.05 10.45
N ALA A 34 11.04 -15.22 9.40
CA ALA A 34 10.23 -14.03 9.22
C ALA A 34 8.74 -14.37 9.12
N GLY A 35 8.37 -15.35 8.29
CA GLY A 35 6.99 -15.84 8.16
C GLY A 35 6.46 -16.46 9.46
N TYR A 36 7.30 -17.16 10.24
CA TYR A 36 6.93 -17.72 11.53
C TYR A 36 6.71 -16.65 12.61
N ASN A 37 7.54 -15.61 12.62
CA ASN A 37 7.37 -14.48 13.52
C ASN A 37 6.09 -13.70 13.21
N GLU A 38 5.78 -13.52 11.92
CA GLU A 38 4.54 -12.89 11.46
C GLU A 38 3.29 -13.74 11.80
N TRP A 39 3.39 -15.06 11.65
CA TRP A 39 2.37 -16.00 12.11
C TRP A 39 2.16 -15.95 13.63
N ARG A 40 3.23 -15.81 14.42
CA ARG A 40 3.14 -15.60 15.88
C ARG A 40 2.54 -14.26 16.28
N LEU A 41 2.80 -13.20 15.52
CA LEU A 41 2.14 -11.90 15.72
C LEU A 41 0.63 -12.01 15.41
N SER A 42 0.26 -12.82 14.41
CA SER A 42 -1.14 -13.08 14.06
C SER A 42 -1.91 -13.91 15.08
N GLN A 43 -1.24 -14.65 15.97
CA GLN A 43 -1.88 -15.45 17.01
C GLN A 43 -2.11 -14.70 18.33
N ARG A 44 -1.69 -13.44 18.48
CA ARG A 44 -1.98 -12.66 19.70
C ARG A 44 -3.47 -12.31 19.75
N PRO A 45 -4.30 -13.00 20.55
CA PRO A 45 -5.73 -12.76 20.60
C PRO A 45 -5.95 -11.68 21.66
N GLY A 46 -5.89 -10.42 21.23
CA GLY A 46 -6.08 -9.28 22.11
C GLY A 46 -6.24 -8.01 21.29
N CYS A 47 -7.47 -7.75 20.85
CA CYS A 47 -7.96 -6.50 20.26
C CYS A 47 -7.24 -5.95 19.04
N ASP A 48 -7.78 -6.20 17.84
CA ASP A 48 -8.02 -5.07 16.92
C ASP A 48 -9.14 -5.37 15.92
N CYS A 49 -10.27 -4.69 16.11
CA CYS A 49 -11.51 -4.84 15.35
C CYS A 49 -11.46 -4.04 14.05
N GLN A 50 -10.36 -4.14 13.29
CA GLN A 50 -10.12 -3.25 12.16
C GLN A 50 -9.44 -3.89 10.94
N THR A 51 -9.73 -5.16 10.68
CA THR A 51 -9.54 -5.74 9.33
C THR A 51 -10.73 -6.60 8.87
N ILE A 52 -11.96 -6.18 9.20
CA ILE A 52 -13.13 -6.60 8.42
C ILE A 52 -13.03 -5.84 7.09
N PHE A 53 -12.97 -6.55 5.96
CA PHE A 53 -12.69 -6.09 4.59
C PHE A 53 -11.23 -6.05 4.10
N SER A 54 -10.56 -7.21 3.98
CA SER A 54 -9.87 -7.58 2.72
C SER A 54 -9.32 -9.03 2.72
N SER A 55 -9.87 -9.94 3.52
CA SER A 55 -9.34 -11.31 3.62
C SER A 55 -9.45 -12.11 2.31
N ARG A 56 -10.42 -11.81 1.43
CA ARG A 56 -10.57 -12.51 0.13
C ARG A 56 -9.72 -11.90 -0.98
N ALA A 57 -9.62 -10.56 -1.03
CA ALA A 57 -8.83 -9.83 -2.02
C ALA A 57 -7.31 -9.99 -1.80
N ARG A 58 -6.86 -10.01 -0.54
CA ARG A 58 -5.44 -10.19 -0.22
C ARG A 58 -4.99 -11.64 -0.43
N ARG A 59 -5.88 -12.62 -0.24
CA ARG A 59 -5.61 -14.05 -0.52
C ARG A 59 -5.58 -14.34 -2.02
N SER A 60 -6.43 -13.69 -2.82
CA SER A 60 -6.37 -13.79 -4.28
C SER A 60 -5.13 -13.10 -4.85
N LEU A 61 -4.75 -11.93 -4.34
CA LEU A 61 -3.53 -11.22 -4.78
C LEU A 61 -2.25 -12.00 -4.45
N LEU A 62 -2.16 -12.59 -3.25
CA LEU A 62 -1.03 -13.45 -2.88
C LEU A 62 -1.00 -14.75 -3.71
N GLY A 63 -2.17 -15.33 -4.00
CA GLY A 63 -2.28 -16.52 -4.84
C GLY A 63 -1.89 -16.27 -6.30
N VAL A 64 -2.43 -15.21 -6.92
CA VAL A 64 -2.12 -14.84 -8.31
C VAL A 64 -0.66 -14.41 -8.44
N GLY A 65 -0.14 -13.66 -7.47
CA GLY A 65 1.27 -13.27 -7.42
C GLY A 65 2.20 -14.48 -7.33
N ALA A 66 1.92 -15.43 -6.43
CA ALA A 66 2.71 -16.64 -6.30
C ALA A 66 2.66 -17.51 -7.57
N LEU A 67 1.49 -17.65 -8.19
CA LEU A 67 1.32 -18.44 -9.42
C LEU A 67 2.03 -17.79 -10.62
N ALA A 68 1.98 -16.47 -10.74
CA ALA A 68 2.71 -15.73 -11.76
C ALA A 68 4.24 -15.86 -11.59
N VAL A 69 4.75 -15.82 -10.36
CA VAL A 69 6.18 -16.03 -10.07
C VAL A 69 6.61 -17.46 -10.41
N VAL A 70 5.82 -18.48 -10.05
CA VAL A 70 6.12 -19.87 -10.40
C VAL A 70 6.13 -20.09 -11.91
N VAL A 71 5.16 -19.50 -12.63
CA VAL A 71 5.11 -19.56 -14.09
C VAL A 71 6.33 -18.85 -14.69
N LEU A 72 6.71 -17.66 -14.23
CA LEU A 72 7.88 -16.93 -14.71
C LEU A 72 9.21 -17.67 -14.47
N VAL A 73 9.35 -18.35 -13.33
CA VAL A 73 10.56 -19.11 -12.99
C VAL A 73 10.63 -20.44 -13.75
N ALA A 74 9.49 -21.06 -14.03
CA ALA A 74 9.40 -22.30 -14.81
C ALA A 74 9.43 -22.07 -16.32
N SER A 75 8.99 -20.90 -16.81
CA SER A 75 8.88 -20.57 -18.25
C SER A 75 10.18 -20.75 -19.05
N PRO A 76 11.38 -20.42 -18.52
CA PRO A 76 12.65 -20.68 -19.21
C PRO A 76 12.91 -22.17 -19.45
N TRP A 77 12.35 -23.03 -18.61
CA TRP A 77 12.45 -24.48 -18.73
C TRP A 77 11.37 -25.08 -19.66
N LEU A 78 10.25 -24.38 -19.84
CA LEU A 78 9.15 -24.78 -20.74
C LEU A 78 9.41 -24.42 -22.21
N LEU A 79 10.15 -23.33 -22.48
CA LEU A 79 10.41 -22.86 -23.85
C LEU A 79 11.74 -23.34 -24.44
N GLY A 80 12.52 -24.16 -23.71
CA GLY A 80 13.77 -24.75 -24.23
C GLY A 80 14.87 -23.74 -24.58
N VAL A 81 14.75 -22.48 -24.15
CA VAL A 81 15.73 -21.44 -24.43
C VAL A 81 16.88 -21.50 -23.43
N SER A 82 18.02 -21.98 -23.92
CA SER A 82 19.28 -22.02 -23.17
C SER A 82 19.75 -20.60 -22.81
N PRO A 83 20.34 -20.37 -21.62
CA PRO A 83 20.63 -19.03 -21.08
C PRO A 83 21.73 -18.22 -21.80
N SER A 84 22.23 -18.66 -22.95
CA SER A 84 23.31 -17.99 -23.69
C SER A 84 22.85 -16.84 -24.59
N SER A 85 21.56 -16.70 -24.89
CA SER A 85 21.04 -15.62 -25.77
C SER A 85 20.35 -14.47 -25.02
N ALA A 86 20.08 -14.58 -23.72
CA ALA A 86 19.40 -13.53 -22.95
C ALA A 86 20.30 -12.32 -22.61
N THR A 87 21.63 -12.45 -22.70
CA THR A 87 22.57 -11.37 -22.34
C THR A 87 22.63 -10.26 -23.40
N GLN A 88 22.17 -10.48 -24.64
CA GLN A 88 22.23 -9.44 -25.69
C GLN A 88 21.01 -8.50 -25.71
N GLN A 89 19.90 -8.83 -25.07
CA GLN A 89 18.71 -7.96 -25.09
C GLN A 89 18.64 -6.98 -23.90
N ALA A 90 19.55 -7.10 -22.92
CA ALA A 90 19.60 -6.22 -21.76
C ALA A 90 20.22 -4.82 -22.05
N GLN A 91 20.84 -4.61 -23.23
CA GLN A 91 21.46 -3.33 -23.57
C GLN A 91 20.60 -2.41 -24.47
N ALA A 92 19.38 -2.83 -24.84
CA ALA A 92 18.45 -2.00 -25.63
C ALA A 92 17.33 -1.33 -24.80
N ALA A 93 17.07 -1.76 -23.56
CA ALA A 93 16.00 -1.22 -22.72
C ALA A 93 16.42 -0.03 -21.81
N ALA A 94 17.64 0.49 -21.97
CA ALA A 94 18.05 1.75 -21.34
C ALA A 94 17.49 2.99 -22.07
N ALA A 95 16.77 2.80 -23.17
CA ALA A 95 16.03 3.85 -23.88
C ALA A 95 14.53 3.58 -23.82
N GLY A 96 13.86 4.18 -22.83
CA GLY A 96 12.43 4.51 -22.90
C GLY A 96 11.50 3.75 -21.96
N SER A 97 11.14 4.40 -20.85
CA SER A 97 9.74 4.54 -20.43
C SER A 97 9.67 5.43 -19.19
N GLY A 98 9.46 6.73 -19.41
CA GLY A 98 8.73 7.53 -18.44
C GLY A 98 7.27 7.04 -18.41
N GLN A 99 6.72 6.96 -17.21
CA GLN A 99 5.29 6.99 -16.89
C GLN A 99 5.25 7.20 -15.37
N GLY A 100 4.73 8.31 -14.85
CA GLY A 100 3.48 8.91 -15.24
C GLY A 100 2.54 8.76 -14.06
N GLY A 101 2.92 9.32 -12.91
CA GLY A 101 2.00 9.51 -11.79
C GLY A 101 1.02 10.59 -12.21
N ALA A 102 -0.20 10.18 -12.56
CA ALA A 102 -1.28 11.04 -12.96
C ALA A 102 -1.49 12.16 -11.93
N SER A 103 -0.98 13.35 -12.24
CA SER A 103 -1.58 14.59 -11.78
C SER A 103 -2.86 14.75 -12.59
N ALA A 104 -3.94 14.14 -12.10
CA ALA A 104 -5.26 14.52 -12.54
C ALA A 104 -5.55 15.91 -11.96
N THR A 105 -5.33 16.95 -12.75
CA THR A 105 -5.95 18.24 -12.52
C THR A 105 -7.46 18.02 -12.46
N PRO A 106 -8.13 18.42 -11.37
CA PRO A 106 -9.46 17.95 -11.11
C PRO A 106 -10.56 18.80 -11.73
N THR A 107 -11.64 18.12 -12.11
CA THR A 107 -13.01 18.65 -12.00
C THR A 107 -13.14 19.31 -10.62
N SER A 108 -13.51 20.59 -10.57
CA SER A 108 -13.50 21.44 -9.38
C SER A 108 -14.03 20.77 -8.10
N PHE A 109 -13.14 20.25 -7.26
CA PHE A 109 -13.48 19.80 -5.91
C PHE A 109 -13.01 20.86 -4.90
N ARG A 110 -13.73 20.99 -3.80
CA ARG A 110 -13.33 21.79 -2.65
C ARG A 110 -12.84 20.87 -1.54
N GLN A 111 -11.77 21.27 -0.88
CA GLN A 111 -11.27 20.60 0.32
C GLN A 111 -11.63 21.44 1.54
N VAL A 112 -12.15 20.78 2.58
CA VAL A 112 -12.36 21.39 3.90
C VAL A 112 -11.75 20.51 4.97
N VAL A 113 -11.18 21.14 5.99
CA VAL A 113 -10.73 20.45 7.20
C VAL A 113 -11.79 20.66 8.27
N LEU A 114 -12.40 19.58 8.72
CA LEU A 114 -13.37 19.58 9.82
C LEU A 114 -12.66 19.12 11.09
N LYS A 115 -12.74 19.92 12.15
CA LYS A 115 -12.32 19.50 13.48
C LYS A 115 -13.47 18.73 14.12
N VAL A 116 -13.27 17.46 14.44
CA VAL A 116 -14.34 16.59 14.94
C VAL A 116 -14.16 16.37 16.43
N GLU A 117 -15.17 16.69 17.24
CA GLU A 117 -15.11 16.47 18.67
C GLU A 117 -15.50 15.03 19.03
N GLY A 118 -14.93 14.48 20.11
CA GLY A 118 -15.23 13.11 20.57
C GLY A 118 -14.47 11.99 19.85
N MET A 119 -13.58 12.29 18.91
CA MET A 119 -12.75 11.31 18.21
C MET A 119 -11.55 10.85 19.07
N THR A 120 -11.80 10.15 20.19
CA THR A 120 -10.78 9.78 21.18
C THR A 120 -10.27 8.34 21.09
N CYS A 121 -10.95 7.48 20.32
CA CYS A 121 -10.58 6.08 20.13
C CYS A 121 -10.02 5.85 18.71
N ALA A 122 -9.09 4.90 18.58
CA ALA A 122 -8.51 4.50 17.29
C ALA A 122 -9.56 4.01 16.27
N ALA A 123 -10.73 3.59 16.74
CA ALA A 123 -11.85 3.19 15.89
C ALA A 123 -12.74 4.36 15.43
N CYS A 124 -12.76 5.49 16.14
CA CYS A 124 -13.63 6.64 15.86
C CYS A 124 -13.43 7.25 14.45
N PRO A 125 -12.19 7.41 13.93
CA PRO A 125 -11.99 7.94 12.57
C PRO A 125 -12.69 7.12 11.49
N ARG A 126 -12.80 5.80 11.65
CA ARG A 126 -13.45 4.95 10.64
C ARG A 126 -14.96 5.15 10.60
N ALA A 127 -15.59 5.34 11.76
CA ALA A 127 -17.02 5.65 11.83
C ALA A 127 -17.32 6.97 11.11
N VAL A 128 -16.58 8.03 11.47
CA VAL A 128 -16.72 9.37 10.86
C VAL A 128 -16.45 9.34 9.35
N LYS A 129 -15.41 8.60 8.92
CA LYS A 129 -15.08 8.40 7.52
C LYS A 129 -16.24 7.76 6.74
N THR A 130 -16.81 6.67 7.27
CA THR A 130 -17.90 5.95 6.61
C THR A 130 -19.15 6.82 6.47
N THR A 131 -19.47 7.62 7.50
CA THR A 131 -20.58 8.58 7.45
C THR A 131 -20.38 9.61 6.33
N LEU A 132 -19.19 10.22 6.25
CA LEU A 132 -18.88 11.26 5.27
C LEU A 132 -18.77 10.71 3.84
N GLU A 133 -18.23 9.50 3.66
CA GLU A 133 -18.19 8.83 2.35
C GLU A 133 -19.59 8.43 1.84
N GLY A 134 -20.57 8.30 2.74
CA GLY A 134 -21.96 8.03 2.39
C GLY A 134 -22.75 9.26 1.93
N VAL A 135 -22.18 10.46 2.04
CA VAL A 135 -22.83 11.69 1.60
C VAL A 135 -22.62 11.87 0.09
N ASP A 136 -23.72 12.06 -0.64
CA ASP A 136 -23.68 12.28 -2.08
C ASP A 136 -22.90 13.55 -2.42
N GLY A 137 -21.94 13.46 -3.34
CA GLY A 137 -21.03 14.57 -3.66
C GLY A 137 -19.69 14.57 -2.90
N VAL A 138 -19.41 13.58 -2.06
CA VAL A 138 -18.09 13.40 -1.43
C VAL A 138 -17.18 12.49 -2.27
N TYR A 139 -15.99 12.97 -2.61
CA TYR A 139 -15.00 12.21 -3.41
C TYR A 139 -14.03 11.42 -2.55
N SER A 140 -13.57 12.00 -1.44
CA SER A 140 -12.56 11.38 -0.58
C SER A 140 -12.60 11.96 0.83
N VAL A 141 -12.38 11.08 1.81
CA VAL A 141 -12.34 11.44 3.24
C VAL A 141 -11.13 10.82 3.92
N GLU A 142 -10.37 11.65 4.62
CA GLU A 142 -9.29 11.22 5.51
C GLU A 142 -9.57 11.72 6.92
N ALA A 143 -9.74 10.81 7.88
CA ALA A 143 -9.97 11.14 9.27
C ALA A 143 -8.78 10.70 10.14
N THR A 144 -8.33 11.59 11.01
CA THR A 144 -7.24 11.37 11.98
C THR A 144 -7.76 11.66 13.38
N TYR A 145 -7.35 10.87 14.39
CA TYR A 145 -7.75 11.10 15.80
C TYR A 145 -6.72 11.90 16.61
N LYS A 146 -5.48 12.03 16.10
CA LYS A 146 -4.39 12.74 16.76
C LYS A 146 -3.55 13.53 15.73
N PRO A 147 -3.96 14.74 15.34
CA PRO A 147 -5.08 15.55 15.88
C PRO A 147 -6.47 15.06 15.41
N PRO A 148 -7.57 15.38 16.14
CA PRO A 148 -8.93 15.00 15.79
C PRO A 148 -9.47 15.86 14.63
N GLU A 149 -9.00 15.56 13.43
CA GLU A 149 -9.27 16.31 12.19
C GLU A 149 -9.71 15.36 11.08
N ALA A 150 -10.69 15.80 10.28
CA ALA A 150 -11.18 15.10 9.10
C ALA A 150 -11.04 16.01 7.88
N VAL A 151 -10.24 15.57 6.91
CA VAL A 151 -10.06 16.24 5.62
C VAL A 151 -11.06 15.64 4.64
N VAL A 152 -11.95 16.47 4.12
CA VAL A 152 -13.01 16.05 3.19
C VAL A 152 -12.84 16.78 1.87
N ARG A 153 -12.85 16.02 0.78
CA ARG A 153 -12.88 16.52 -0.59
C ARG A 153 -14.26 16.26 -1.16
N PHE A 154 -14.99 17.34 -1.47
CA PHE A 154 -16.38 17.29 -1.89
C PHE A 154 -16.65 18.25 -3.05
N ASP A 155 -17.78 18.06 -3.71
CA ASP A 155 -18.28 18.96 -4.74
C ASP A 155 -19.10 20.10 -4.11
N PRO A 156 -18.65 21.38 -4.19
CA PRO A 156 -19.40 22.49 -3.63
C PRO A 156 -20.73 22.78 -4.34
N THR A 157 -21.00 22.15 -5.49
CA THR A 157 -22.29 22.25 -6.20
C THR A 157 -23.30 21.19 -5.76
N ALA A 158 -22.83 20.08 -5.17
CA ALA A 158 -23.67 18.98 -4.71
C ALA A 158 -23.92 18.99 -3.19
N VAL A 159 -22.93 19.40 -2.39
CA VAL A 159 -23.02 19.36 -0.92
C VAL A 159 -22.34 20.58 -0.28
N SER A 160 -22.92 21.10 0.80
CA SER A 160 -22.35 22.22 1.56
C SER A 160 -21.59 21.75 2.79
N VAL A 161 -20.78 22.66 3.38
CA VAL A 161 -20.04 22.36 4.62
C VAL A 161 -20.99 22.18 5.81
N GLU A 162 -22.13 22.86 5.80
CA GLU A 162 -23.19 22.69 6.79
C GLU A 162 -23.80 21.29 6.73
N ASP A 163 -24.05 20.75 5.54
CA ASP A 163 -24.58 19.39 5.36
C ASP A 163 -23.60 18.33 5.86
N LEU A 164 -22.30 18.49 5.57
CA LEU A 164 -21.25 17.61 6.09
C LEU A 164 -21.19 17.64 7.63
N THR A 165 -21.35 18.83 8.21
CA THR A 165 -21.34 19.03 9.67
C THR A 165 -22.59 18.45 10.34
N LYS A 166 -23.73 18.52 9.66
CA LYS A 166 -24.99 17.94 10.12
C LYS A 166 -24.93 16.42 10.09
N ALA A 167 -24.43 15.83 8.99
CA ALA A 167 -24.27 14.40 8.84
C ALA A 167 -23.38 13.79 9.95
N THR A 168 -22.28 14.45 10.30
CA THR A 168 -21.40 14.01 11.40
C THR A 168 -22.06 14.19 12.77
N ALA A 169 -22.78 15.30 12.99
CA ALA A 169 -23.53 15.53 14.22
C ALA A 169 -24.65 14.50 14.46
N ASP A 170 -25.38 14.10 13.41
CA ASP A 170 -26.43 13.07 13.48
C ASP A 170 -25.88 11.70 13.90
N THR A 171 -24.59 11.43 13.64
CA THR A 171 -23.89 10.22 14.08
C THR A 171 -23.22 10.34 15.45
N GLY A 172 -23.42 11.46 16.16
CA GLY A 172 -22.85 11.70 17.49
C GLY A 172 -21.42 12.25 17.48
N PHE A 173 -20.92 12.69 16.33
CA PHE A 173 -19.58 13.26 16.17
C PHE A 173 -19.69 14.72 15.67
N PRO A 174 -20.05 15.68 16.53
CA PRO A 174 -20.16 17.07 16.11
C PRO A 174 -18.81 17.59 15.58
N SER A 175 -18.85 18.31 14.47
CA SER A 175 -17.65 18.84 13.82
C SER A 175 -17.74 20.33 13.49
N SER A 176 -16.61 21.02 13.45
CA SER A 176 -16.53 22.43 13.11
C SER A 176 -15.54 22.66 11.96
N PRO A 177 -15.88 23.44 10.92
CA PRO A 177 -14.94 23.73 9.85
C PRO A 177 -13.78 24.57 10.35
N LYS A 178 -12.57 24.05 10.18
CA LYS A 178 -11.32 24.78 10.36
C LYS A 178 -11.08 25.55 9.07
N SER A 179 -11.54 26.80 9.04
CA SER A 179 -11.32 27.73 7.94
C SER A 179 -9.84 27.72 7.52
N SER A 180 -9.53 27.09 6.38
CA SER A 180 -8.27 27.30 5.68
C SER A 180 -8.49 28.47 4.75
N SER A 181 -8.21 29.67 5.27
CA SER A 181 -8.18 30.89 4.47
C SER A 181 -6.96 30.91 3.54
#